data_AF-A0A2A4B626-F1
#
_entry.id   AF-A0A2A4B626-F1
#
_cell.length_a   1.000
_cell.length_b   1.000
_cell.length_c   1.000
_cell.angle_alpha   90.00
_cell.angle_beta   90.00
_cell.angle_gamma   90.00
#
_symmetry.space_group_name_H-M   'P 1'
#
loop_
_entity.id
_entity.type
_entity.pdbx_description
1 polymer ?
#
loop_
_entity_poly.entity_id
_entity_poly.type
_entity_poly.pdbx_seq_one_letter_code
_entity_poly.pdbx_strand_id
1 'polypeptide(L)'
;MRIRLGAVALLASIALPGMALANGNDDKLPIRSAAANGGIPAQLDDAQREAYRAVFAAIRESRWADAQLRLDAMRPGPLHAMARAQLYTAKGSPKVELTPLMALLAEAPELPQAPDLARLAKLRGAETLPTLPAPQRLIWVDGAPNRIRVKGTASDAAAAELANRAQPFIKADDGPAAEALVREYEGRLTPEALTEWRQRVAWIYFLMGDDSNTRRVAAAAQTGTGEWVPQADWVQGLAAWRQNDCKAAQIAFAAVAQRARDVDLRAAGHYWAARADMACARPDLIQARLTAAAQYNETFYGMLSRQTLGIAEATDRLPDRTAGADWKALERRPNVRVAAALVEIGEDDAAAELLKHQARIGDAADYASLARIAGALNLPATQIWLSHNCPPGATPQVATRYPAPNWTPDGGWRVDKALVYAHTLQESRFRSTVVSPAGAYGLMQIMPSAASDIAKAKGMAAVIDRSALSRPSTNIEVGQSYLEKLRDMPATGGLLPKVIAAYNAGPSPVAAWNLSSKDGGDPLLYIESIPYWETRGYVMTVLRNYWMYEMQAGKASDSRHALSQGMWPRFPGMKGATAVNSRKGNARRR
;
A
#
# COMPACT_ATOMS: atom_id res chain seq x y z
N MET A 1 -35.02 -3.37 -65.42
CA MET A 1 -36.42 -3.05 -65.76
C MET A 1 -37.29 -3.48 -64.58
N ARG A 2 -37.90 -2.50 -63.87
CA ARG A 2 -39.22 -2.52 -63.17
C ARG A 2 -39.70 -3.85 -62.55
N ILE A 3 -40.11 -4.00 -61.27
CA ILE A 3 -40.95 -3.16 -60.39
C ILE A 3 -40.89 -3.70 -58.95
N ARG A 4 -41.12 -2.81 -57.97
CA ARG A 4 -41.32 -3.06 -56.53
C ARG A 4 -42.64 -3.80 -56.24
N LEU A 5 -42.65 -4.66 -55.23
CA LEU A 5 -43.81 -4.85 -54.36
C LEU A 5 -43.35 -4.92 -52.90
N GLY A 6 -43.92 -4.04 -52.08
CA GLY A 6 -43.78 -4.05 -50.63
C GLY A 6 -44.77 -5.01 -49.99
N ALA A 7 -44.39 -5.57 -48.85
CA ALA A 7 -45.29 -6.22 -47.93
C ALA A 7 -44.97 -5.73 -46.52
N VAL A 8 -45.97 -5.10 -45.92
CA VAL A 8 -46.07 -4.68 -44.52
C VAL A 8 -46.34 -5.92 -43.68
N ALA A 9 -45.62 -6.11 -42.58
CA ALA A 9 -46.01 -7.03 -41.52
C ALA A 9 -45.57 -6.48 -40.15
N LEU A 10 -46.55 -6.46 -39.24
CA LEU A 10 -46.56 -5.83 -37.92
C LEU A 10 -45.39 -6.28 -37.01
N LEU A 11 -44.71 -5.30 -36.41
CA LEU A 11 -43.86 -5.49 -35.24
C LEU A 11 -44.69 -5.31 -33.97
N ALA A 12 -44.82 -6.38 -33.20
CA ALA A 12 -45.36 -6.36 -31.84
C ALA A 12 -44.31 -5.76 -30.89
N SER A 13 -44.65 -4.62 -30.31
CA SER A 13 -43.84 -3.88 -29.34
C SER A 13 -43.86 -4.60 -27.98
N ILE A 14 -42.81 -5.37 -27.66
CA ILE A 14 -42.53 -5.74 -26.28
C ILE A 14 -41.74 -4.59 -25.66
N ALA A 15 -42.40 -3.88 -24.74
CA ALA A 15 -41.81 -2.80 -23.97
C ALA A 15 -40.66 -3.32 -23.10
N LEU A 16 -39.43 -2.98 -23.47
CA LEU A 16 -38.28 -3.02 -22.56
C LEU A 16 -38.36 -1.79 -21.64
N PRO A 17 -38.14 -1.93 -20.32
CA PRO A 17 -38.08 -0.78 -19.44
C PRO A 17 -36.90 0.09 -19.87
N GLY A 18 -37.20 1.32 -20.29
CA GLY A 18 -36.19 2.32 -20.62
C GLY A 18 -35.34 2.59 -19.40
N MET A 19 -34.06 2.23 -19.47
CA MET A 19 -33.06 2.78 -18.56
C MET A 19 -32.97 4.27 -18.83
N ALA A 20 -33.38 5.07 -17.86
CA ALA A 20 -33.23 6.51 -17.88
C ALA A 20 -31.75 6.86 -18.08
N LEU A 21 -31.47 7.60 -19.16
CA LEU A 21 -30.21 8.31 -19.34
C LEU A 21 -30.10 9.34 -18.21
N ALA A 22 -29.23 9.08 -17.25
CA ALA A 22 -28.84 10.07 -16.25
C ALA A 22 -28.08 11.19 -16.97
N ASN A 23 -28.78 12.27 -17.28
CA ASN A 23 -28.18 13.55 -17.65
C ASN A 23 -27.35 14.05 -16.46
N GLY A 24 -26.15 14.55 -16.75
CA GLY A 24 -25.27 15.13 -15.76
C GLY A 24 -25.89 16.35 -15.10
N ASN A 25 -26.12 16.26 -13.78
CA ASN A 25 -26.07 17.34 -12.77
C ASN A 25 -26.60 16.86 -11.41
N ASP A 26 -26.05 15.78 -10.85
CA ASP A 26 -26.32 15.42 -9.45
C ASP A 26 -25.00 15.10 -8.72
N ASP A 27 -24.26 16.17 -8.39
CA ASP A 27 -23.15 16.17 -7.43
C ASP A 27 -23.67 16.09 -5.97
N LYS A 28 -24.74 15.31 -5.72
CA LYS A 28 -25.21 15.04 -4.36
C LYS A 28 -24.43 13.85 -3.81
N LEU A 29 -23.28 14.14 -3.18
CA LEU A 29 -22.62 13.19 -2.29
C LEU A 29 -23.65 12.62 -1.30
N PRO A 30 -23.81 11.29 -1.19
CA PRO A 30 -24.81 10.69 -0.31
C PRO A 30 -24.59 11.15 1.15
N ILE A 31 -25.69 11.41 1.85
CA ILE A 31 -25.68 11.78 3.27
C ILE A 31 -25.05 10.61 4.06
N ARG A 32 -23.87 10.83 4.64
CA ARG A 32 -23.17 9.84 5.48
C ARG A 32 -23.89 9.77 6.83
N SER A 33 -24.50 8.64 7.17
CA SER A 33 -25.19 8.44 8.47
C SER A 33 -24.19 8.24 9.62
N ALA A 34 -24.58 8.49 10.87
CA ALA A 34 -23.72 8.29 12.05
C ALA A 34 -23.23 6.82 12.21
N ALA A 35 -24.01 5.84 11.73
CA ALA A 35 -23.61 4.44 11.67
C ALA A 35 -22.47 4.20 10.65
N ALA A 36 -22.41 5.00 9.58
CA ALA A 36 -21.36 4.92 8.56
C ALA A 36 -20.00 5.48 9.05
N ASN A 37 -20.00 6.37 10.06
CA ASN A 37 -18.80 7.00 10.62
C ASN A 37 -18.30 6.32 11.91
N GLY A 38 -18.59 5.03 12.11
CA GLY A 38 -18.06 4.25 13.24
C GLY A 38 -18.51 4.73 14.63
N GLY A 39 -19.63 5.46 14.72
CA GLY A 39 -20.16 6.00 15.98
C GLY A 39 -19.78 7.47 16.26
N ILE A 40 -19.22 8.18 15.28
CA ILE A 40 -19.05 9.64 15.34
C ILE A 40 -20.38 10.34 15.00
N PRO A 41 -20.96 11.17 15.89
CA PRO A 41 -22.19 11.91 15.63
C PRO A 41 -22.04 12.93 14.50
N ALA A 42 -23.15 13.24 13.81
CA ALA A 42 -23.18 14.34 12.85
C ALA A 42 -22.93 15.68 13.56
N GLN A 43 -22.11 16.52 12.96
CA GLN A 43 -21.76 17.86 13.44
C GLN A 43 -22.61 18.95 12.80
N LEU A 44 -23.17 18.68 11.62
CA LEU A 44 -23.93 19.64 10.82
C LEU A 44 -25.34 19.11 10.50
N ASP A 45 -26.33 19.99 10.59
CA ASP A 45 -27.64 19.75 9.99
C ASP A 45 -27.60 19.86 8.45
N ASP A 46 -28.71 19.50 7.79
CA ASP A 46 -28.78 19.46 6.32
C ASP A 46 -28.57 20.86 5.69
N ALA A 47 -29.14 21.91 6.30
CA ALA A 47 -29.04 23.27 5.80
C ALA A 47 -27.62 23.82 5.97
N GLN A 48 -26.97 23.53 7.11
CA GLN A 48 -25.57 23.87 7.35
C GLN A 48 -24.65 23.16 6.37
N ARG A 49 -24.88 21.87 6.06
CA ARG A 49 -24.07 21.14 5.08
C ARG A 49 -24.13 21.78 3.70
N GLU A 50 -25.32 22.12 3.22
CA GLU A 50 -25.51 22.78 1.92
C GLU A 50 -24.82 24.15 1.90
N ALA A 51 -25.06 24.97 2.93
CA ALA A 51 -24.53 26.33 2.99
C ALA A 51 -23.00 26.35 3.09
N TYR A 52 -22.39 25.50 3.94
CA TYR A 52 -20.93 25.42 4.02
C TYR A 52 -20.31 24.85 2.74
N ARG A 53 -20.92 23.86 2.07
CA ARG A 53 -20.42 23.41 0.75
C ARG A 53 -20.30 24.57 -0.23
N ALA A 54 -21.31 25.43 -0.28
CA ALA A 54 -21.29 26.61 -1.14
C ALA A 54 -20.19 27.62 -0.74
N VAL A 55 -19.98 27.86 0.56
CA VAL A 55 -18.90 28.74 1.05
C VAL A 55 -17.52 28.20 0.67
N PHE A 56 -17.23 26.94 0.98
CA PHE A 56 -15.92 26.34 0.69
C PHE A 56 -15.67 26.21 -0.82
N ALA A 57 -16.71 25.92 -1.62
CA ALA A 57 -16.62 25.98 -3.08
C ALA A 57 -16.26 27.38 -3.58
N ALA A 58 -16.93 28.43 -3.07
CA ALA A 58 -16.60 29.81 -3.42
C ALA A 58 -15.16 30.19 -3.03
N ILE A 59 -14.64 29.73 -1.89
CA ILE A 59 -13.24 29.92 -1.50
C ILE A 59 -12.29 29.23 -2.49
N ARG A 60 -12.54 27.96 -2.85
CA ARG A 60 -11.70 27.24 -3.84
C ARG A 60 -11.69 27.90 -5.21
N GLU A 61 -12.85 28.39 -5.64
CA GLU A 61 -13.04 29.05 -6.93
C GLU A 61 -12.60 30.52 -6.91
N SER A 62 -12.02 31.00 -5.81
CA SER A 62 -11.56 32.38 -5.64
C SER A 62 -12.69 33.43 -5.74
N ARG A 63 -13.93 33.03 -5.49
CA ARG A 63 -15.12 33.91 -5.44
C ARG A 63 -15.26 34.54 -4.05
N TRP A 64 -14.28 35.35 -3.66
CA TRP A 64 -14.10 35.85 -2.29
C TRP A 64 -15.30 36.62 -1.72
N ALA A 65 -15.88 37.53 -2.50
CA ALA A 65 -17.02 38.33 -2.07
C ALA A 65 -18.26 37.47 -1.84
N ASP A 66 -18.48 36.45 -2.68
CA ASP A 66 -19.58 35.49 -2.51
C ASP A 66 -19.35 34.61 -1.27
N ALA A 67 -18.12 34.12 -1.06
CA ALA A 67 -17.76 33.38 0.14
C ALA A 67 -18.02 34.20 1.42
N GLN A 68 -17.56 35.45 1.46
CA GLN A 68 -17.75 36.35 2.60
C GLN A 68 -19.23 36.63 2.86
N LEU A 69 -19.99 37.02 1.83
CA LEU A 69 -21.41 37.36 1.96
C LEU A 69 -22.23 36.15 2.42
N ARG A 70 -21.99 34.96 1.83
CA ARG A 70 -22.65 33.72 2.27
C ARG A 70 -22.33 33.42 3.74
N LEU A 71 -21.06 33.52 4.12
CA LEU A 71 -20.62 33.20 5.47
C LEU A 71 -21.16 34.20 6.52
N ASP A 72 -21.28 35.48 6.17
CA ASP A 72 -21.85 36.50 7.07
C ASP A 72 -23.38 36.41 7.19
N ALA A 73 -24.07 35.94 6.15
CA ALA A 73 -25.52 35.75 6.15
C ALA A 73 -25.96 34.48 6.92
N MET A 74 -25.03 33.55 7.17
CA MET A 74 -25.29 32.32 7.91
C MET A 74 -25.34 32.56 9.43
N ARG A 75 -26.15 31.76 10.13
CA ARG A 75 -26.06 31.69 11.59
C ARG A 75 -24.71 31.08 11.98
N PRO A 76 -24.02 31.60 13.03
CA PRO A 76 -22.79 31.01 13.54
C PRO A 76 -22.91 29.50 13.78
N GLY A 77 -21.83 28.78 13.56
CA GLY A 77 -21.83 27.33 13.46
C GLY A 77 -20.43 26.74 13.32
N PRO A 78 -20.29 25.40 13.36
CA PRO A 78 -19.02 24.73 13.64
C PRO A 78 -17.87 25.03 12.67
N LEU A 79 -18.15 25.42 11.42
CA LEU A 79 -17.13 25.69 10.41
C LEU A 79 -16.85 27.19 10.18
N HIS A 80 -17.51 28.11 10.89
CA HIS A 80 -17.34 29.56 10.64
C HIS A 80 -15.89 30.01 10.79
N ALA A 81 -15.26 29.69 11.93
CA ALA A 81 -13.88 30.09 12.19
C ALA A 81 -12.93 29.51 11.14
N MET A 82 -13.07 28.23 10.78
CA MET A 82 -12.27 27.59 9.74
C MET A 82 -12.48 28.23 8.36
N ALA A 83 -13.73 28.48 7.95
CA ALA A 83 -14.04 29.12 6.68
C ALA A 83 -13.49 30.55 6.60
N ARG A 84 -13.64 31.35 7.66
CA ARG A 84 -13.04 32.70 7.75
C ARG A 84 -11.52 32.63 7.70
N ALA A 85 -10.92 31.70 8.44
CA ALA A 85 -9.46 31.51 8.45
C ALA A 85 -8.93 31.19 7.05
N GLN A 86 -9.55 30.22 6.36
CA GLN A 86 -9.18 29.88 4.99
C GLN A 86 -9.36 31.07 4.05
N LEU A 87 -10.50 31.76 4.12
CA LEU A 87 -10.76 32.95 3.31
C LEU A 87 -9.68 34.03 3.54
N TYR A 88 -9.35 34.34 4.79
CA TYR A 88 -8.40 35.41 5.13
C TYR A 88 -6.95 35.08 4.76
N THR A 89 -6.57 33.80 4.79
CA THR A 89 -5.22 33.35 4.43
C THR A 89 -5.08 32.91 2.98
N ALA A 90 -6.18 32.81 2.22
CA ALA A 90 -6.15 32.37 0.84
C ALA A 90 -5.36 33.35 -0.04
N LYS A 91 -4.55 32.80 -0.93
CA LYS A 91 -3.77 33.59 -1.90
C LYS A 91 -4.73 34.37 -2.80
N GLY A 92 -4.57 35.70 -2.84
CA GLY A 92 -5.39 36.58 -3.66
C GLY A 92 -6.70 37.04 -3.01
N SER A 93 -6.96 36.63 -1.76
CA SER A 93 -8.09 37.11 -0.98
C SER A 93 -7.94 38.61 -0.62
N PRO A 94 -9.04 39.36 -0.46
CA PRO A 94 -9.01 40.75 -0.03
C PRO A 94 -8.25 40.97 1.28
N LYS A 95 -7.67 42.17 1.44
CA LYS A 95 -7.02 42.55 2.69
C LYS A 95 -8.07 42.61 3.81
N VAL A 96 -7.73 42.00 4.95
CA VAL A 96 -8.56 41.99 6.14
C VAL A 96 -8.00 43.01 7.14
N GLU A 97 -8.91 43.72 7.81
CA GLU A 97 -8.59 44.68 8.86
C GLU A 97 -8.16 44.00 10.17
N LEU A 98 -7.56 44.76 11.09
CA LEU A 98 -7.03 44.23 12.34
C LEU A 98 -8.10 43.57 13.23
N THR A 99 -9.26 44.23 13.39
CA THR A 99 -10.29 43.78 14.34
C THR A 99 -10.83 42.37 14.02
N PRO A 100 -11.22 42.03 12.77
CA PRO A 100 -11.63 40.66 12.43
C PRO A 100 -10.53 39.61 12.61
N LEU A 101 -9.26 39.97 12.35
CA LEU A 101 -8.13 39.05 12.56
C LEU A 101 -7.95 38.71 14.05
N MET A 102 -8.01 39.72 14.91
CA MET A 102 -7.89 39.55 16.36
C MET A 102 -9.06 38.76 16.95
N ALA A 103 -10.29 39.04 16.48
CA ALA A 103 -11.48 38.30 16.89
C ALA A 103 -11.36 36.80 16.53
N LEU A 104 -10.93 36.49 15.31
CA LEU A 104 -10.77 35.11 14.87
C LEU A 104 -9.65 34.37 15.61
N LEU A 105 -8.52 35.05 15.88
CA LEU A 105 -7.42 34.49 16.68
C LEU A 105 -7.83 34.21 18.12
N ALA A 106 -8.70 35.03 18.70
CA ALA A 106 -9.22 34.82 20.04
C ALA A 106 -10.28 33.69 20.07
N GLU A 107 -11.08 33.55 19.02
CA GLU A 107 -12.12 32.52 18.89
C GLU A 107 -11.54 31.12 18.68
N ALA A 108 -10.55 30.97 17.79
CA ALA A 108 -10.04 29.68 17.36
C ALA A 108 -8.50 29.66 17.20
N PRO A 109 -7.74 29.88 18.30
CA PRO A 109 -6.27 29.93 18.27
C PRO A 109 -5.60 28.60 17.87
N GLU A 110 -6.33 27.48 17.92
CA GLU A 110 -5.88 26.13 17.58
C GLU A 110 -5.95 25.78 16.09
N LEU A 111 -6.49 26.68 15.25
CA LEU A 111 -6.56 26.42 13.81
C LEU A 111 -5.16 26.42 13.16
N PRO A 112 -4.93 25.60 12.12
CA PRO A 112 -3.65 25.56 11.42
C PRO A 112 -3.25 26.89 10.77
N GLN A 113 -4.23 27.76 10.49
CA GLN A 113 -4.02 29.11 9.95
C GLN A 113 -3.64 30.14 11.02
N ALA A 114 -3.75 29.84 12.33
CA ALA A 114 -3.53 30.81 13.40
C ALA A 114 -2.15 31.51 13.33
N PRO A 115 -1.02 30.84 13.01
CA PRO A 115 0.25 31.53 12.81
C PRO A 115 0.25 32.56 11.68
N ASP A 116 -0.45 32.26 10.58
CA ASP A 116 -0.58 33.18 9.43
C ASP A 116 -1.49 34.35 9.76
N LEU A 117 -2.61 34.09 10.45
CA LEU A 117 -3.51 35.13 10.96
C LEU A 117 -2.79 36.06 11.94
N ALA A 118 -1.96 35.51 12.85
CA ALA A 118 -1.15 36.29 13.78
C ALA A 118 -0.11 37.18 13.07
N ARG A 119 0.52 36.66 12.01
CA ARG A 119 1.42 37.43 11.16
C ARG A 119 0.69 38.55 10.42
N LEU A 120 -0.51 38.28 9.89
CA LEU A 120 -1.36 39.30 9.28
C LEU A 120 -1.77 40.36 10.29
N ALA A 121 -2.16 39.98 11.51
CA ALA A 121 -2.54 40.92 12.57
C ALA A 121 -1.37 41.85 12.95
N LYS A 122 -0.15 41.32 13.09
CA LYS A 122 1.06 42.15 13.30
C LYS A 122 1.29 43.14 12.16
N LEU A 123 1.13 42.70 10.90
CA LEU A 123 1.20 43.58 9.73
C LEU A 123 0.07 44.63 9.67
N ARG A 124 -0.96 44.51 10.52
CA ARG A 124 -2.05 45.48 10.68
C ARG A 124 -1.95 46.29 11.98
N GLY A 125 -0.83 46.21 12.69
CA GLY A 125 -0.57 47.00 13.89
C GLY A 125 -0.96 46.33 15.21
N ALA A 126 -1.14 45.00 15.25
CA ALA A 126 -1.31 44.29 16.51
C ALA A 126 -0.05 44.39 17.39
N GLU A 127 -0.15 45.08 18.52
CA GLU A 127 0.92 45.14 19.53
C GLU A 127 0.96 43.89 20.40
N THR A 128 -0.21 43.32 20.70
CA THR A 128 -0.38 42.11 21.49
C THR A 128 -1.15 41.06 20.69
N LEU A 129 -0.80 39.78 20.89
CA LEU A 129 -1.45 38.65 20.23
C LEU A 129 -1.96 37.65 21.26
N PRO A 130 -3.07 36.94 21.00
CA PRO A 130 -3.47 35.80 21.80
C PRO A 130 -2.37 34.73 21.84
N THR A 131 -2.27 34.01 22.95
CA THR A 131 -1.36 32.87 23.07
C THR A 131 -1.83 31.75 22.16
N LEU A 132 -0.97 31.31 21.24
CA LEU A 132 -1.25 30.19 20.35
C LEU A 132 -0.68 28.87 20.94
N PRO A 133 -1.33 27.72 20.71
CA PRO A 133 -0.78 26.42 21.05
C PRO A 133 0.58 26.20 20.36
N ALA A 134 1.58 25.81 21.14
CA ALA A 134 2.91 25.51 20.60
C ALA A 134 2.92 24.12 19.93
N PRO A 135 3.34 23.99 18.66
CA PRO A 135 3.44 22.69 18.01
C PRO A 135 4.63 21.90 18.57
N GLN A 136 4.38 20.63 18.90
CA GLN A 136 5.41 19.65 19.26
C GLN A 136 6.01 18.98 18.03
N ARG A 137 7.25 18.50 18.17
CA ARG A 137 7.92 17.70 17.14
C ARG A 137 7.34 16.28 17.14
N LEU A 138 7.09 15.76 15.95
CA LEU A 138 6.74 14.36 15.73
C LEU A 138 7.97 13.58 15.26
N ILE A 139 8.10 12.34 15.73
CA ILE A 139 9.18 11.42 15.42
C ILE A 139 8.62 10.35 14.47
N TRP A 140 9.42 10.01 13.46
CA TRP A 140 9.11 8.91 12.57
C TRP A 140 9.24 7.56 13.31
N VAL A 141 8.16 6.79 13.32
CA VAL A 141 8.14 5.39 13.78
C VAL A 141 8.07 4.49 12.56
N ASP A 142 8.98 3.53 12.49
CA ASP A 142 9.03 2.60 11.36
C ASP A 142 7.76 1.76 11.24
N GLY A 143 7.43 1.43 9.99
CA GLY A 143 6.25 0.63 9.65
C GLY A 143 6.47 -0.86 9.68
N ALA A 144 5.55 -1.58 9.05
CA ALA A 144 5.74 -2.98 8.72
C ALA A 144 7.04 -3.17 7.92
N PRO A 145 7.95 -4.08 8.33
CA PRO A 145 9.23 -4.26 7.67
C PRO A 145 9.06 -4.70 6.21
N ASN A 146 9.78 -4.05 5.29
CA ASN A 146 9.87 -4.48 3.91
C ASN A 146 11.30 -4.95 3.63
N ARG A 147 11.45 -5.92 2.73
CA ARG A 147 12.78 -6.36 2.31
C ARG A 147 13.58 -5.22 1.71
N ILE A 148 14.78 -5.01 2.25
CA ILE A 148 15.65 -3.90 1.85
C ILE A 148 16.48 -4.29 0.62
N ARG A 149 16.47 -3.44 -0.41
CA ARG A 149 17.41 -3.55 -1.53
C ARG A 149 18.76 -3.06 -1.05
N VAL A 150 19.74 -3.94 -0.95
CA VAL A 150 21.11 -3.54 -0.63
C VAL A 150 21.59 -2.57 -1.72
N LYS A 151 22.09 -1.41 -1.29
CA LYS A 151 22.61 -0.39 -2.21
C LYS A 151 23.89 -0.91 -2.84
N GLY A 152 24.06 -0.66 -4.13
CA GLY A 152 25.33 -0.95 -4.78
C GLY A 152 26.45 -0.10 -4.22
N THR A 153 27.63 -0.67 -4.09
CA THR A 153 28.89 -0.01 -3.73
C THR A 153 29.27 0.90 -4.89
N ALA A 154 28.91 2.18 -4.79
CA ALA A 154 29.32 3.22 -5.72
C ALA A 154 30.62 3.92 -5.27
N SER A 155 31.37 3.31 -4.35
CA SER A 155 32.44 3.97 -3.61
C SER A 155 33.74 4.15 -4.40
N ASP A 156 33.94 3.45 -5.51
CA ASP A 156 35.15 3.57 -6.33
C ASP A 156 34.89 3.53 -7.85
N ALA A 157 35.81 4.11 -8.62
CA ALA A 157 35.68 4.27 -10.07
C ALA A 157 35.65 2.93 -10.83
N ALA A 158 36.32 1.90 -10.30
CA ALA A 158 36.36 0.58 -10.91
C ALA A 158 34.99 -0.12 -10.83
N ALA A 159 34.30 -0.02 -9.68
CA ALA A 159 32.96 -0.55 -9.51
C ALA A 159 31.94 0.14 -10.44
N ALA A 160 32.06 1.46 -10.65
CA ALA A 160 31.21 2.21 -11.58
C ALA A 160 31.44 1.81 -13.04
N GLU A 161 32.70 1.63 -13.44
CA GLU A 161 33.09 1.17 -14.78
C GLU A 161 32.56 -0.26 -15.05
N LEU A 162 32.77 -1.16 -14.09
CA LEU A 162 32.24 -2.53 -14.13
C LEU A 162 30.72 -2.54 -14.24
N ALA A 163 30.01 -1.68 -13.48
CA ALA A 163 28.56 -1.56 -13.54
C ALA A 163 28.05 -1.24 -14.94
N ASN A 164 28.71 -0.31 -15.63
CA ASN A 164 28.36 0.07 -17.00
C ASN A 164 28.66 -1.06 -18.00
N ARG A 165 29.85 -1.68 -17.91
CA ARG A 165 30.26 -2.76 -18.81
C ARG A 165 29.46 -4.06 -18.60
N ALA A 166 28.99 -4.33 -17.39
CA ALA A 166 28.23 -5.55 -17.08
C ALA A 166 26.77 -5.48 -17.52
N GLN A 167 26.24 -4.30 -17.86
CA GLN A 167 24.82 -4.11 -18.16
C GLN A 167 24.28 -5.02 -19.28
N PRO A 168 24.99 -5.25 -20.41
CA PRO A 168 24.53 -6.17 -21.44
C PRO A 168 24.42 -7.62 -20.93
N PHE A 169 25.39 -8.08 -20.13
CA PHE A 169 25.41 -9.44 -19.59
C PHE A 169 24.32 -9.65 -18.54
N ILE A 170 24.06 -8.66 -17.68
CA ILE A 170 22.94 -8.70 -16.74
C ILE A 170 21.60 -8.78 -17.48
N LYS A 171 21.41 -8.01 -18.55
CA LYS A 171 20.16 -8.01 -19.33
C LYS A 171 19.92 -9.33 -20.07
N ALA A 172 20.99 -10.00 -20.48
CA ALA A 172 20.93 -11.27 -21.20
C ALA A 172 20.94 -12.49 -20.27
N ASP A 173 21.00 -12.30 -18.95
CA ASP A 173 21.28 -13.36 -17.97
C ASP A 173 22.54 -14.18 -18.37
N ASP A 174 23.60 -13.53 -18.83
CA ASP A 174 24.86 -14.15 -19.26
C ASP A 174 25.85 -14.25 -18.09
N GLY A 175 25.71 -15.32 -17.31
CA GLY A 175 26.57 -15.62 -16.16
C GLY A 175 28.06 -15.74 -16.50
N PRO A 176 28.45 -16.54 -17.51
CA PRO A 176 29.86 -16.70 -17.89
C PRO A 176 30.54 -15.39 -18.30
N ALA A 177 29.90 -14.57 -19.14
CA ALA A 177 30.49 -13.30 -19.55
C ALA A 177 30.54 -12.29 -18.40
N ALA A 178 29.50 -12.23 -17.56
CA ALA A 178 29.50 -11.39 -16.36
C ALA A 178 30.61 -11.81 -15.38
N GLU A 179 30.80 -13.11 -15.16
CA GLU A 179 31.85 -13.61 -14.27
C GLU A 179 33.25 -13.31 -14.81
N ALA A 180 33.48 -13.52 -16.12
CA ALA A 180 34.74 -13.19 -16.76
C ALA A 180 35.08 -11.71 -16.59
N LEU A 181 34.08 -10.83 -16.79
CA LEU A 181 34.23 -9.41 -16.58
C LEU A 181 34.56 -9.08 -15.12
N VAL A 182 33.90 -9.69 -14.13
CA VAL A 182 34.22 -9.45 -12.71
C VAL A 182 35.66 -9.86 -12.38
N ARG A 183 36.19 -10.94 -12.99
CA ARG A 183 37.59 -11.35 -12.81
C ARG A 183 38.59 -10.33 -13.37
N GLU A 184 38.27 -9.66 -14.48
CA GLU A 184 39.10 -8.57 -15.03
C GLU A 184 39.28 -7.41 -14.03
N TYR A 185 38.28 -7.17 -13.18
CA TYR A 185 38.27 -6.06 -12.22
C TYR A 185 38.68 -6.47 -10.80
N GLU A 186 38.88 -7.76 -10.51
CA GLU A 186 39.05 -8.27 -9.14
C GLU A 186 40.14 -7.54 -8.34
N GLY A 187 41.30 -7.26 -8.96
CA GLY A 187 42.41 -6.54 -8.33
C GLY A 187 42.21 -5.03 -8.17
N ARG A 188 41.15 -4.47 -8.75
CA ARG A 188 40.82 -3.03 -8.73
C ARG A 188 39.61 -2.69 -7.86
N LEU A 189 38.79 -3.69 -7.51
CA LEU A 189 37.60 -3.51 -6.70
C LEU A 189 37.94 -3.47 -5.22
N THR A 190 37.22 -2.65 -4.46
CA THR A 190 37.18 -2.79 -3.00
C THR A 190 36.62 -4.16 -2.60
N PRO A 191 36.97 -4.69 -1.41
CA PRO A 191 36.47 -6.00 -0.95
C PRO A 191 34.94 -6.09 -0.93
N GLU A 192 34.27 -5.00 -0.56
CA GLU A 192 32.80 -4.93 -0.53
C GLU A 192 32.20 -4.92 -1.94
N ALA A 193 32.81 -4.20 -2.89
CA ALA A 193 32.39 -4.21 -4.29
C ALA A 193 32.61 -5.57 -4.97
N LEU A 194 33.72 -6.26 -4.67
CA LEU A 194 33.96 -7.61 -5.16
C LEU A 194 32.91 -8.59 -4.62
N THR A 195 32.52 -8.45 -3.36
CA THR A 195 31.47 -9.24 -2.73
C THR A 195 30.12 -9.04 -3.42
N GLU A 196 29.75 -7.78 -3.66
CA GLU A 196 28.56 -7.43 -4.43
C GLU A 196 28.54 -8.09 -5.81
N TRP A 197 29.60 -7.89 -6.58
CA TRP A 197 29.64 -8.34 -7.97
C TRP A 197 29.62 -9.86 -8.09
N ARG A 198 30.31 -10.57 -7.19
CA ARG A 198 30.19 -12.03 -7.08
C ARG A 198 28.77 -12.45 -6.73
N GLN A 199 28.12 -11.79 -5.77
CA GLN A 199 26.73 -12.11 -5.43
C GLN A 199 25.79 -11.90 -6.64
N ARG A 200 25.95 -10.79 -7.38
CA ARG A 200 25.15 -10.51 -8.59
C ARG A 200 25.35 -11.56 -9.67
N VAL A 201 26.59 -11.99 -9.91
CA VAL A 201 26.89 -13.08 -10.85
C VAL A 201 26.29 -14.40 -10.39
N ALA A 202 26.37 -14.72 -9.09
CA ALA A 202 25.71 -15.90 -8.53
C ALA A 202 24.18 -15.84 -8.73
N TRP A 203 23.58 -14.66 -8.58
CA TRP A 203 22.16 -14.46 -8.87
C TRP A 203 21.81 -14.69 -10.34
N ILE A 204 22.65 -14.25 -11.28
CA ILE A 204 22.45 -14.52 -12.72
C ILE A 204 22.44 -16.03 -12.97
N TYR A 205 23.47 -16.75 -12.50
CA TYR A 205 23.51 -18.21 -12.63
C TYR A 205 22.28 -18.89 -12.02
N PHE A 206 21.78 -18.38 -10.88
CA PHE A 206 20.59 -18.91 -10.24
C PHE A 206 19.34 -18.75 -11.12
N LEU A 207 19.19 -17.61 -11.80
CA LEU A 207 18.09 -17.34 -12.73
C LEU A 207 18.18 -18.22 -13.98
N MET A 208 19.39 -18.52 -14.45
CA MET A 208 19.62 -19.46 -15.55
C MET A 208 19.32 -20.92 -15.17
N GLY A 209 19.22 -21.22 -13.87
CA GLY A 209 19.08 -22.58 -13.36
C GLY A 209 20.41 -23.35 -13.25
N ASP A 210 21.55 -22.66 -13.35
CA ASP A 210 22.88 -23.24 -13.12
C ASP A 210 23.25 -23.14 -11.64
N ASP A 211 22.65 -24.03 -10.84
CA ASP A 211 22.86 -24.05 -9.40
C ASP A 211 24.30 -24.40 -9.00
N SER A 212 25.05 -25.09 -9.88
CA SER A 212 26.45 -25.45 -9.61
C SER A 212 27.33 -24.21 -9.61
N ASN A 213 27.27 -23.41 -10.68
CA ASN A 213 28.00 -22.15 -10.74
C ASN A 213 27.45 -21.11 -9.76
N THR A 214 26.14 -21.09 -9.53
CA THR A 214 25.53 -20.29 -8.47
C THR A 214 26.23 -20.54 -7.13
N ARG A 215 26.33 -21.82 -6.74
CA ARG A 215 26.91 -22.17 -5.44
C ARG A 215 28.40 -21.87 -5.34
N ARG A 216 29.14 -22.08 -6.42
CA ARG A 216 30.57 -21.78 -6.48
C ARG A 216 30.84 -20.28 -6.32
N VAL A 217 30.12 -19.45 -7.08
CA VAL A 217 30.34 -18.00 -7.05
C VAL A 217 29.80 -17.38 -5.76
N ALA A 218 28.64 -17.83 -5.27
CA ALA A 218 28.10 -17.37 -3.99
C ALA A 218 29.05 -17.71 -2.83
N ALA A 219 29.65 -18.90 -2.80
CA ALA A 219 30.64 -19.26 -1.77
C ALA A 219 31.83 -18.29 -1.72
N ALA A 220 32.32 -17.81 -2.87
CA ALA A 220 33.38 -16.80 -2.93
C ALA A 220 32.94 -15.40 -2.46
N ALA A 221 31.64 -15.11 -2.46
CA ALA A 221 31.08 -13.89 -1.88
C ALA A 221 30.79 -14.03 -0.38
N GLN A 222 30.47 -15.23 0.11
CA GLN A 222 30.18 -15.50 1.53
C GLN A 222 31.38 -15.25 2.46
N THR A 223 32.60 -15.28 1.92
CA THR A 223 33.86 -14.98 2.60
C THR A 223 34.27 -13.51 2.50
N GLY A 224 33.48 -12.70 1.79
CA GLY A 224 33.72 -11.27 1.59
C GLY A 224 33.29 -10.42 2.78
N THR A 225 33.04 -9.13 2.54
CA THR A 225 32.66 -8.15 3.55
C THR A 225 31.43 -7.35 3.13
N GLY A 226 30.74 -6.77 4.11
CA GLY A 226 29.63 -5.84 3.87
C GLY A 226 28.25 -6.47 3.77
N GLU A 227 27.27 -5.64 3.42
CA GLU A 227 25.83 -5.99 3.41
C GLU A 227 25.43 -6.97 2.30
N TRP A 228 26.33 -7.25 1.35
CA TRP A 228 26.13 -8.24 0.29
C TRP A 228 26.42 -9.68 0.72
N VAL A 229 27.11 -9.89 1.83
CA VAL A 229 27.42 -11.24 2.35
C VAL A 229 26.15 -12.03 2.68
N PRO A 230 25.16 -11.50 3.43
CA PRO A 230 23.88 -12.20 3.64
C PRO A 230 23.08 -12.42 2.35
N GLN A 231 23.27 -11.59 1.32
CA GLN A 231 22.64 -11.80 0.01
C GLN A 231 23.28 -12.97 -0.74
N ALA A 232 24.60 -13.18 -0.58
CA ALA A 232 25.28 -14.35 -1.11
C ALA A 232 24.82 -15.63 -0.38
N ASP A 233 24.68 -15.57 0.94
CA ASP A 233 24.09 -16.67 1.72
C ASP A 233 22.69 -17.03 1.25
N TRP A 234 21.87 -16.02 0.98
CA TRP A 234 20.51 -16.22 0.50
C TRP A 234 20.47 -17.00 -0.81
N VAL A 235 21.26 -16.58 -1.79
CA VAL A 235 21.32 -17.24 -3.11
C VAL A 235 21.95 -18.64 -3.00
N GLN A 236 22.97 -18.81 -2.16
CA GLN A 236 23.54 -20.12 -1.84
C GLN A 236 22.47 -21.08 -1.31
N GLY A 237 21.65 -20.61 -0.38
CA GLY A 237 20.57 -21.39 0.24
C GLY A 237 19.49 -21.77 -0.77
N LEU A 238 19.06 -20.84 -1.63
CA LEU A 238 18.06 -21.11 -2.67
C LEU A 238 18.56 -22.15 -3.68
N ALA A 239 19.81 -22.05 -4.13
CA ALA A 239 20.42 -23.00 -5.06
C ALA A 239 20.56 -24.40 -4.43
N ALA A 240 21.05 -24.47 -3.18
CA ALA A 240 21.13 -25.73 -2.45
C ALA A 240 19.75 -26.37 -2.23
N TRP A 241 18.73 -25.57 -1.90
CA TRP A 241 17.36 -26.04 -1.78
C TRP A 241 16.82 -26.62 -3.10
N ARG A 242 17.06 -25.94 -4.22
CA ARG A 242 16.66 -26.41 -5.56
C ARG A 242 17.34 -27.73 -5.94
N GLN A 243 18.58 -27.93 -5.51
CA GLN A 243 19.33 -29.18 -5.68
C GLN A 243 18.92 -30.29 -4.69
N ASN A 244 17.95 -30.05 -3.79
CA ASN A 244 17.58 -30.94 -2.69
C ASN A 244 18.71 -31.23 -1.69
N ASP A 245 19.73 -30.38 -1.61
CA ASP A 245 20.80 -30.43 -0.61
C ASP A 245 20.35 -29.71 0.65
N CYS A 246 19.50 -30.38 1.45
CA CYS A 246 18.89 -29.78 2.64
C CYS A 246 19.94 -29.34 3.68
N LYS A 247 21.09 -30.03 3.75
CA LYS A 247 22.16 -29.69 4.70
C LYS A 247 22.83 -28.37 4.31
N ALA A 248 23.24 -28.21 3.05
CA ALA A 248 23.83 -26.95 2.60
C ALA A 248 22.82 -25.81 2.62
N ALA A 249 21.56 -26.07 2.25
CA ALA A 249 20.49 -25.07 2.32
C ALA A 249 20.31 -24.56 3.76
N GLN A 250 20.25 -25.48 4.73
CA GLN A 250 20.13 -25.12 6.15
C GLN A 250 21.30 -24.26 6.63
N ILE A 251 22.54 -24.61 6.28
CA ILE A 251 23.73 -23.86 6.69
C ILE A 251 23.66 -22.44 6.13
N ALA A 252 23.37 -22.30 4.84
CA ALA A 252 23.30 -21.00 4.18
C ALA A 252 22.17 -20.12 4.76
N PHE A 253 20.95 -20.65 4.89
CA PHE A 253 19.83 -19.88 5.46
C PHE A 253 20.03 -19.54 6.95
N ALA A 254 20.68 -20.41 7.73
CA ALA A 254 21.05 -20.08 9.10
C ALA A 254 22.09 -18.95 9.17
N ALA A 255 23.04 -18.90 8.22
CA ALA A 255 23.98 -17.79 8.09
C ALA A 255 23.26 -16.48 7.74
N VAL A 256 22.25 -16.51 6.87
CA VAL A 256 21.36 -15.35 6.61
C VAL A 256 20.74 -14.86 7.91
N ALA A 257 20.12 -15.77 8.68
CA ALA A 257 19.45 -15.42 9.94
C ALA A 257 20.41 -14.80 10.97
N GLN A 258 21.69 -15.20 10.97
CA GLN A 258 22.69 -14.65 11.88
C GLN A 258 23.26 -13.31 11.40
N ARG A 259 23.48 -13.15 10.10
CA ARG A 259 24.25 -12.03 9.53
C ARG A 259 23.38 -10.89 9.00
N ALA A 260 22.16 -11.16 8.55
CA ALA A 260 21.30 -10.14 7.96
C ALA A 260 20.89 -9.10 9.01
N ARG A 261 21.08 -7.81 8.70
CA ARG A 261 20.55 -6.69 9.51
C ARG A 261 19.09 -6.37 9.18
N ASP A 262 18.69 -6.62 7.94
CA ASP A 262 17.31 -6.52 7.49
C ASP A 262 16.42 -7.53 8.21
N VAL A 263 15.37 -7.04 8.87
CA VAL A 263 14.45 -7.86 9.67
C VAL A 263 13.67 -8.84 8.79
N ASP A 264 13.27 -8.43 7.57
CA ASP A 264 12.55 -9.31 6.65
C ASP A 264 13.43 -10.47 6.18
N LEU A 265 14.63 -10.18 5.70
CA LEU A 265 15.59 -11.21 5.29
C LEU A 265 16.02 -12.11 6.45
N ARG A 266 16.15 -11.57 7.67
CA ARG A 266 16.45 -12.36 8.86
C ARG A 266 15.32 -13.36 9.18
N ALA A 267 14.07 -12.90 9.17
CA ALA A 267 12.91 -13.77 9.34
C ALA A 267 12.85 -14.85 8.24
N ALA A 268 13.18 -14.48 7.00
CA ALA A 268 13.29 -15.40 5.88
C ALA A 268 14.36 -16.48 6.12
N GLY A 269 15.55 -16.10 6.57
CA GLY A 269 16.64 -17.02 6.90
C GLY A 269 16.22 -18.05 7.95
N HIS A 270 15.56 -17.62 9.02
CA HIS A 270 15.04 -18.53 10.05
C HIS A 270 14.00 -19.51 9.49
N TYR A 271 13.01 -19.01 8.76
CA TYR A 271 11.94 -19.85 8.21
C TYR A 271 12.45 -20.86 7.18
N TRP A 272 13.31 -20.42 6.24
CA TRP A 272 13.88 -21.31 5.24
C TRP A 272 14.87 -22.31 5.82
N ALA A 273 15.64 -21.95 6.86
CA ALA A 273 16.43 -22.91 7.60
C ALA A 273 15.55 -23.96 8.30
N ALA A 274 14.38 -23.57 8.84
CA ALA A 274 13.41 -24.53 9.40
C ALA A 274 12.84 -25.47 8.33
N ARG A 275 12.53 -24.96 7.12
CA ARG A 275 12.12 -25.81 5.98
C ARG A 275 13.22 -26.78 5.56
N ALA A 276 14.47 -26.34 5.58
CA ALA A 276 15.62 -27.19 5.28
C ALA A 276 15.80 -28.28 6.37
N ASP A 277 15.61 -27.94 7.65
CA ASP A 277 15.64 -28.93 8.74
C ASP A 277 14.48 -29.93 8.66
N MET A 278 13.28 -29.51 8.25
CA MET A 278 12.17 -30.44 7.94
C MET A 278 12.56 -31.42 6.83
N ALA A 279 13.13 -30.93 5.74
CA ALA A 279 13.59 -31.77 4.63
C ALA A 279 14.74 -32.71 5.03
N CYS A 280 15.58 -32.29 5.97
CA CYS A 280 16.67 -33.07 6.55
C CYS A 280 16.26 -33.98 7.72
N ALA A 281 14.96 -34.05 8.06
CA ALA A 281 14.44 -34.81 9.20
C ALA A 281 15.14 -34.46 10.54
N ARG A 282 15.33 -33.17 10.83
CA ARG A 282 15.91 -32.64 12.08
C ARG A 282 14.87 -31.90 12.93
N PRO A 283 13.90 -32.61 13.53
CA PRO A 283 12.77 -32.00 14.21
C PRO A 283 13.15 -31.14 15.42
N ASP A 284 14.27 -31.47 16.07
CA ASP A 284 14.85 -30.76 17.21
C ASP A 284 15.19 -29.28 16.92
N LEU A 285 15.51 -28.95 15.66
CA LEU A 285 15.89 -27.60 15.25
C LEU A 285 14.71 -26.74 14.77
N ILE A 286 13.60 -27.38 14.36
CA ILE A 286 12.50 -26.69 13.65
C ILE A 286 11.83 -25.65 14.55
N GLN A 287 11.42 -26.06 15.75
CA GLN A 287 10.61 -25.20 16.63
C GLN A 287 11.34 -23.92 17.02
N ALA A 288 12.62 -24.01 17.36
CA ALA A 288 13.43 -22.85 17.73
C ALA A 288 13.54 -21.84 16.59
N ARG A 289 13.76 -22.32 15.35
CA ARG A 289 13.87 -21.46 14.17
C ARG A 289 12.55 -20.79 13.81
N LEU A 290 11.45 -21.54 13.80
CA LEU A 290 10.13 -20.97 13.54
C LEU A 290 9.76 -19.96 14.62
N THR A 291 10.10 -20.23 15.89
CA THR A 291 9.84 -19.29 16.99
C THR A 291 10.62 -17.99 16.81
N ALA A 292 11.90 -18.07 16.41
CA ALA A 292 12.72 -16.89 16.12
C ALA A 292 12.13 -16.05 14.97
N ALA A 293 11.69 -16.68 13.88
CA ALA A 293 11.00 -15.98 12.80
C ALA A 293 9.65 -15.39 13.25
N ALA A 294 8.88 -16.12 14.07
CA ALA A 294 7.54 -15.74 14.52
C ALA A 294 7.51 -14.50 15.42
N GLN A 295 8.65 -14.08 15.99
CA GLN A 295 8.80 -12.82 16.70
C GLN A 295 8.58 -11.60 15.78
N TYR A 296 8.85 -11.75 14.47
CA TYR A 296 8.67 -10.71 13.47
C TYR A 296 7.26 -10.76 12.85
N ASN A 297 6.25 -10.47 13.68
CA ASN A 297 4.82 -10.64 13.36
C ASN A 297 4.30 -9.81 12.16
N GLU A 298 5.02 -8.76 11.73
CA GLU A 298 4.72 -7.96 10.52
C GLU A 298 5.65 -8.28 9.32
N THR A 299 6.35 -9.42 9.33
CA THR A 299 7.11 -9.91 8.16
C THR A 299 6.40 -11.06 7.46
N PHE A 300 6.62 -11.22 6.15
CA PHE A 300 6.02 -12.32 5.38
C PHE A 300 6.33 -13.70 5.99
N TYR A 301 7.61 -13.96 6.28
CA TYR A 301 8.04 -15.25 6.86
C TYR A 301 7.76 -15.39 8.35
N GLY A 302 7.69 -14.29 9.10
CA GLY A 302 7.24 -14.34 10.50
C GLY A 302 5.78 -14.75 10.61
N MET A 303 4.90 -14.22 9.74
CA MET A 303 3.50 -14.65 9.68
C MET A 303 3.35 -16.12 9.25
N LEU A 304 4.13 -16.58 8.28
CA LEU A 304 4.14 -18.00 7.90
C LEU A 304 4.64 -18.90 9.05
N SER A 305 5.62 -18.43 9.82
CA SER A 305 6.13 -19.17 10.99
C SER A 305 5.08 -19.29 12.09
N ARG A 306 4.35 -18.19 12.37
CA ARG A 306 3.22 -18.19 13.32
C ARG A 306 2.12 -19.17 12.89
N GLN A 307 1.75 -19.13 11.61
CA GLN A 307 0.80 -20.07 11.02
C GLN A 307 1.27 -21.53 11.13
N THR A 308 2.56 -21.79 10.91
CA THR A 308 3.16 -23.14 10.99
C THR A 308 3.18 -23.67 12.42
N LEU A 309 3.46 -22.80 13.40
CA LEU A 309 3.47 -23.15 14.83
C LEU A 309 2.06 -23.26 15.44
N GLY A 310 1.01 -22.93 14.68
CA GLY A 310 -0.35 -22.86 15.22
C GLY A 310 -0.51 -21.78 16.30
N ILE A 311 0.35 -20.76 16.31
CA ILE A 311 0.23 -19.65 17.24
C ILE A 311 -1.07 -18.93 16.89
N ALA A 312 -2.02 -18.93 17.83
CA ALA A 312 -3.24 -18.16 17.70
C ALA A 312 -2.86 -16.71 17.41
N GLU A 313 -3.44 -16.14 16.35
CA GLU A 313 -3.23 -14.74 16.11
C GLU A 313 -3.84 -13.97 17.26
N ALA A 314 -3.03 -13.13 17.88
CA ALA A 314 -3.52 -12.13 18.79
C ALA A 314 -4.42 -11.19 17.98
N THR A 315 -5.71 -11.51 17.89
CA THR A 315 -6.76 -10.48 17.79
C THR A 315 -6.66 -9.52 18.98
N ASP A 316 -5.96 -9.95 20.04
CA ASP A 316 -5.54 -9.16 21.19
C ASP A 316 -4.74 -7.91 20.77
N ARG A 317 -5.37 -6.75 21.04
CA ARG A 317 -4.88 -5.36 20.94
C ARG A 317 -5.26 -4.56 19.70
N LEU A 318 -6.34 -4.89 18.99
CA LEU A 318 -7.27 -3.80 18.66
C LEU A 318 -7.91 -3.40 19.99
N PRO A 319 -7.70 -2.19 20.53
CA PRO A 319 -8.48 -1.79 21.68
C PRO A 319 -9.95 -1.99 21.32
N ASP A 320 -10.69 -2.62 22.21
CA ASP A 320 -12.16 -2.71 22.19
C ASP A 320 -12.82 -1.32 22.31
N ARG A 321 -12.04 -0.24 22.14
CA ARG A 321 -12.50 1.13 22.04
C ARG A 321 -13.02 1.34 20.63
N THR A 322 -14.34 1.32 20.54
CA THR A 322 -15.08 1.79 19.38
C THR A 322 -14.73 3.23 19.06
N ALA A 323 -14.89 3.65 17.80
CA ALA A 323 -14.65 5.05 17.42
C ALA A 323 -15.52 6.04 18.23
N GLY A 324 -16.69 5.60 18.73
CA GLY A 324 -17.50 6.39 19.67
C GLY A 324 -16.84 6.64 21.02
N ALA A 325 -16.06 5.70 21.57
CA ALA A 325 -15.29 5.92 22.80
C ALA A 325 -14.12 6.89 22.59
N ASP A 326 -13.43 6.76 21.45
CA ASP A 326 -12.38 7.71 21.07
C ASP A 326 -12.95 9.11 20.80
N TRP A 327 -14.14 9.19 20.19
CA TRP A 327 -14.87 10.42 19.97
C TRP A 327 -15.20 11.12 21.28
N LYS A 328 -15.82 10.44 22.25
CA LYS A 328 -16.10 11.02 23.59
C LYS A 328 -14.84 11.56 24.26
N ALA A 329 -13.71 10.89 24.05
CA ALA A 329 -12.44 11.33 24.60
C ALA A 329 -11.86 12.55 23.88
N LEU A 330 -12.25 12.85 22.64
CA LEU A 330 -11.64 13.90 21.81
C LEU A 330 -12.59 15.00 21.34
N GLU A 331 -13.90 14.86 21.52
CA GLU A 331 -14.89 15.85 21.08
C GLU A 331 -14.74 17.21 21.78
N ARG A 332 -14.10 17.24 22.95
CA ARG A 332 -13.70 18.48 23.62
C ARG A 332 -12.64 19.29 22.85
N ARG A 333 -11.97 18.70 21.87
CA ARG A 333 -10.95 19.37 21.04
C ARG A 333 -11.65 19.99 19.81
N PRO A 334 -11.67 21.33 19.66
CA PRO A 334 -12.41 21.97 18.57
C PRO A 334 -11.99 21.49 17.17
N ASN A 335 -10.69 21.34 16.93
CA ASN A 335 -10.16 20.82 15.66
C ASN A 335 -10.70 19.43 15.28
N VAL A 336 -10.98 18.56 16.25
CA VAL A 336 -11.54 17.22 15.97
C VAL A 336 -12.99 17.33 15.51
N ARG A 337 -13.78 18.22 16.12
CA ARG A 337 -15.16 18.51 15.70
C ARG A 337 -15.21 19.19 14.34
N VAL A 338 -14.36 20.17 14.12
CA VAL A 338 -14.23 20.86 12.83
C VAL A 338 -13.81 19.87 11.74
N ALA A 339 -12.88 18.95 12.01
CA ALA A 339 -12.48 17.93 11.04
C ALA A 339 -13.64 16.98 10.68
N ALA A 340 -14.43 16.54 11.66
CA ALA A 340 -15.63 15.74 11.40
C ALA A 340 -16.66 16.50 10.56
N ALA A 341 -16.90 17.79 10.85
CA ALA A 341 -17.79 18.64 10.08
C ALA A 341 -17.28 18.88 8.64
N LEU A 342 -15.96 19.03 8.44
CA LEU A 342 -15.35 19.16 7.10
C LEU A 342 -15.57 17.90 6.25
N VAL A 343 -15.46 16.70 6.85
CA VAL A 343 -15.72 15.43 6.15
C VAL A 343 -17.19 15.30 5.71
N GLU A 344 -18.14 15.82 6.47
CA GLU A 344 -19.57 15.81 6.11
C GLU A 344 -19.89 16.64 4.85
N ILE A 345 -19.06 17.64 4.55
CA ILE A 345 -19.20 18.49 3.36
C ILE A 345 -18.25 18.12 2.22
N GLY A 346 -17.40 17.11 2.39
CA GLY A 346 -16.46 16.63 1.36
C GLY A 346 -15.11 17.35 1.33
N GLU A 347 -14.79 18.15 2.36
CA GLU A 347 -13.48 18.82 2.51
C GLU A 347 -12.45 17.89 3.18
N ASP A 348 -12.28 16.68 2.63
CA ASP A 348 -11.47 15.61 3.25
C ASP A 348 -9.99 16.02 3.43
N ASP A 349 -9.42 16.79 2.49
CA ASP A 349 -8.05 17.30 2.58
C ASP A 349 -7.89 18.34 3.69
N ALA A 350 -8.86 19.24 3.86
CA ALA A 350 -8.84 20.21 4.95
C ALA A 350 -9.01 19.52 6.32
N ALA A 351 -9.89 18.51 6.40
CA ALA A 351 -10.03 17.68 7.59
C ALA A 351 -8.73 16.93 7.91
N ALA A 352 -8.08 16.36 6.90
CA ALA A 352 -6.80 15.67 7.04
C ALA A 352 -5.71 16.59 7.61
N GLU A 353 -5.53 17.78 7.04
CA GLU A 353 -4.53 18.74 7.56
C GLU A 353 -4.86 19.20 8.98
N LEU A 354 -6.15 19.36 9.30
CA LEU A 354 -6.59 19.74 10.64
C LEU A 354 -6.26 18.66 11.69
N LEU A 355 -6.48 17.38 11.38
CA LEU A 355 -6.12 16.29 12.30
C LEU A 355 -4.60 16.15 12.44
N LYS A 356 -3.83 16.32 11.36
CA LYS A 356 -2.35 16.33 11.43
C LYS A 356 -1.85 17.52 12.25
N HIS A 357 -2.51 18.67 12.17
CA HIS A 357 -2.21 19.82 13.00
C HIS A 357 -2.55 19.55 14.47
N GLN A 358 -3.74 18.98 14.75
CA GLN A 358 -4.14 18.60 16.10
C GLN A 358 -3.17 17.62 16.75
N ALA A 359 -2.57 16.70 15.98
CA ALA A 359 -1.53 15.80 16.47
C ALA A 359 -0.26 16.55 16.94
N ARG A 360 0.04 17.71 16.35
CA ARG A 360 1.19 18.53 16.73
C ARG A 360 0.92 19.38 17.96
N ILE A 361 -0.31 19.85 18.19
CA ILE A 361 -0.61 20.75 19.31
C ILE A 361 -1.28 20.06 20.51
N GLY A 362 -1.74 18.82 20.34
CA GLY A 362 -2.45 18.05 21.37
C GLY A 362 -1.55 17.20 22.27
N ASP A 363 -2.15 16.60 23.29
CA ASP A 363 -1.45 15.71 24.23
C ASP A 363 -1.06 14.38 23.57
N ALA A 364 0.10 13.83 23.92
CA ALA A 364 0.55 12.53 23.41
C ALA A 364 -0.44 11.38 23.72
N ALA A 365 -1.20 11.49 24.81
CA ALA A 365 -2.23 10.52 25.21
C ALA A 365 -3.43 10.48 24.23
N ASP A 366 -3.72 11.58 23.53
CA ASP A 366 -4.82 11.68 22.57
C ASP A 366 -4.46 11.01 21.23
N TYR A 367 -3.17 10.76 20.98
CA TYR A 367 -2.64 10.41 19.67
C TYR A 367 -3.20 9.11 19.08
N ALA A 368 -3.31 8.05 19.89
CA ALA A 368 -3.84 6.77 19.42
C ALA A 368 -5.33 6.89 19.05
N SER A 369 -6.10 7.66 19.83
CA SER A 369 -7.51 7.94 19.56
C SER A 369 -7.69 8.80 18.31
N LEU A 370 -6.80 9.78 18.10
CA LEU A 370 -6.80 10.62 16.91
C LEU A 370 -6.57 9.81 15.63
N ALA A 371 -5.65 8.84 15.66
CA ALA A 371 -5.41 7.94 14.54
C ALA A 371 -6.64 7.07 14.23
N ARG A 372 -7.35 6.56 15.25
CA ARG A 372 -8.59 5.78 15.05
C ARG A 372 -9.76 6.64 14.55
N ILE A 373 -9.88 7.88 15.04
CA ILE A 373 -10.86 8.86 14.52
C ILE A 373 -10.59 9.15 13.04
N ALA A 374 -9.33 9.34 12.62
CA ALA A 374 -9.02 9.54 11.21
C ALA A 374 -9.50 8.37 10.34
N GLY A 375 -9.36 7.13 10.82
CA GLY A 375 -9.91 5.94 10.15
C GLY A 375 -11.44 5.96 10.08
N ALA A 376 -12.12 6.26 11.18
CA ALA A 376 -13.58 6.32 11.26
C ALA A 376 -14.20 7.46 10.43
N LEU A 377 -13.46 8.56 10.26
CA LEU A 377 -13.79 9.66 9.35
C LEU A 377 -13.47 9.36 7.88
N ASN A 378 -13.03 8.12 7.57
CA ASN A 378 -12.72 7.71 6.21
C ASN A 378 -11.54 8.47 5.59
N LEU A 379 -10.56 8.86 6.42
CA LEU A 379 -9.32 9.54 6.05
C LEU A 379 -8.10 8.58 6.17
N PRO A 380 -8.03 7.52 5.34
CA PRO A 380 -7.05 6.44 5.51
C PRO A 380 -5.60 6.90 5.34
N ALA A 381 -5.32 7.83 4.42
CA ALA A 381 -3.97 8.39 4.26
C ALA A 381 -3.52 9.16 5.51
N THR A 382 -4.45 9.84 6.18
CA THR A 382 -4.20 10.54 7.46
C THR A 382 -3.97 9.55 8.58
N GLN A 383 -4.77 8.49 8.66
CA GLN A 383 -4.57 7.41 9.63
C GLN A 383 -3.18 6.77 9.49
N ILE A 384 -2.74 6.48 8.27
CA ILE A 384 -1.38 5.97 7.99
C ILE A 384 -0.34 7.00 8.42
N TRP A 385 -0.51 8.28 8.07
CA TRP A 385 0.42 9.33 8.49
C TRP A 385 0.55 9.38 10.02
N LEU A 386 -0.56 9.26 10.74
CA LEU A 386 -0.61 9.18 12.20
C LEU A 386 -0.10 7.84 12.76
N SER A 387 0.06 6.79 11.95
CA SER A 387 0.73 5.56 12.41
C SER A 387 2.27 5.71 12.43
N HIS A 388 2.80 6.76 11.80
CA HIS A 388 4.23 6.96 11.62
C HIS A 388 4.76 8.24 12.28
N ASN A 389 3.95 9.27 12.50
CA ASN A 389 4.44 10.58 12.95
C ASN A 389 4.08 10.84 14.42
N CYS A 390 4.64 10.06 15.34
CA CYS A 390 4.21 10.02 16.73
C CYS A 390 4.91 11.09 17.59
N PRO A 391 4.25 11.69 18.58
CA PRO A 391 4.94 12.47 19.60
C PRO A 391 5.87 11.55 20.43
N PRO A 392 6.94 12.10 21.04
CA PRO A 392 7.83 11.31 21.91
C PRO A 392 7.04 10.54 22.98
N GLY A 393 7.31 9.25 23.13
CA GLY A 393 6.63 8.39 24.10
C GLY A 393 5.30 7.79 23.64
N ALA A 394 4.72 8.23 22.52
CA ALA A 394 3.57 7.56 21.93
C ALA A 394 3.98 6.32 21.14
N THR A 395 3.23 5.23 21.31
CA THR A 395 3.42 3.98 20.54
C THR A 395 2.26 3.82 19.57
N PRO A 396 2.50 3.83 18.24
CA PRO A 396 1.43 3.62 17.27
C PRO A 396 0.91 2.19 17.34
N GLN A 397 -0.39 2.02 17.16
CA GLN A 397 -1.00 0.70 17.11
C GLN A 397 -0.83 0.12 15.71
N VAL A 398 -0.45 -1.17 15.63
CA VAL A 398 -0.25 -1.88 14.36
C VAL A 398 -1.45 -1.71 13.42
N ALA A 399 -2.68 -1.84 13.94
CA ALA A 399 -3.90 -1.68 13.15
C ALA A 399 -4.05 -0.32 12.44
N THR A 400 -3.46 0.76 12.97
CA THR A 400 -3.51 2.08 12.32
C THR A 400 -2.66 2.15 11.05
N ARG A 401 -1.79 1.17 10.80
CA ARG A 401 -1.04 1.01 9.54
C ARG A 401 -1.87 0.35 8.44
N TYR A 402 -3.03 -0.22 8.79
CA TYR A 402 -3.93 -0.97 7.90
C TYR A 402 -5.33 -0.33 7.91
N PRO A 403 -5.51 0.85 7.30
CA PRO A 403 -6.80 1.52 7.29
C PRO A 403 -7.82 0.75 6.44
N ALA A 404 -9.06 0.66 6.93
CA ALA A 404 -10.15 -0.05 6.26
C ALA A 404 -11.32 0.91 5.99
N PRO A 405 -11.21 1.81 5.00
CA PRO A 405 -12.25 2.79 4.70
C PRO A 405 -13.61 2.14 4.38
N ASN A 406 -14.69 2.92 4.46
CA ASN A 406 -16.05 2.48 4.15
C ASN A 406 -16.40 2.67 2.65
N TRP A 407 -15.38 2.76 1.79
CA TRP A 407 -15.59 2.88 0.34
C TRP A 407 -16.25 1.64 -0.25
N THR A 408 -17.05 1.87 -1.28
CA THR A 408 -17.68 0.82 -2.08
C THR A 408 -17.37 1.07 -3.55
N PRO A 409 -16.91 0.07 -4.32
CA PRO A 409 -16.69 0.21 -5.76
C PRO A 409 -18.01 0.53 -6.47
N ASP A 410 -17.96 1.25 -7.59
CA ASP A 410 -19.17 1.66 -8.34
C ASP A 410 -20.07 0.46 -8.72
N GLY A 411 -19.47 -0.71 -9.01
CA GLY A 411 -20.18 -1.95 -9.33
C GLY A 411 -20.28 -2.95 -8.17
N GLY A 412 -20.03 -2.51 -6.93
CA GLY A 412 -19.97 -3.38 -5.75
C GLY A 412 -18.71 -4.25 -5.69
N TRP A 413 -18.53 -4.96 -4.58
CA TRP A 413 -17.36 -5.81 -4.34
C TRP A 413 -17.45 -7.14 -5.10
N ARG A 414 -16.42 -7.47 -5.90
CA ARG A 414 -16.27 -8.78 -6.58
C ARG A 414 -14.94 -9.49 -6.27
N VAL A 415 -13.94 -8.72 -5.87
CA VAL A 415 -12.68 -9.22 -5.30
C VAL A 415 -12.72 -9.04 -3.78
N ASP A 416 -12.07 -9.92 -3.01
CA ASP A 416 -12.00 -9.75 -1.55
C ASP A 416 -11.49 -8.35 -1.19
N LYS A 417 -12.28 -7.64 -0.39
CA LYS A 417 -11.99 -6.29 0.11
C LYS A 417 -10.60 -6.18 0.74
N ALA A 418 -10.17 -7.21 1.48
CA ALA A 418 -8.85 -7.24 2.11
C ALA A 418 -7.71 -7.31 1.08
N LEU A 419 -7.89 -8.03 -0.03
CA LEU A 419 -6.89 -8.09 -1.11
C LEU A 419 -6.81 -6.77 -1.87
N VAL A 420 -7.94 -6.12 -2.14
CA VAL A 420 -7.97 -4.79 -2.76
C VAL A 420 -7.24 -3.77 -1.88
N TYR A 421 -7.52 -3.75 -0.58
CA TYR A 421 -6.85 -2.85 0.36
C TYR A 421 -5.37 -3.17 0.54
N ALA A 422 -4.96 -4.43 0.43
CA ALA A 422 -3.56 -4.81 0.40
C ALA A 422 -2.81 -4.18 -0.79
N HIS A 423 -3.42 -4.21 -1.98
CA HIS A 423 -2.90 -3.50 -3.15
C HIS A 423 -2.94 -1.98 -2.96
N THR A 424 -4.05 -1.40 -2.54
CA THR A 424 -4.17 0.06 -2.32
C THR A 424 -3.12 0.59 -1.33
N LEU A 425 -2.85 -0.15 -0.25
CA LEU A 425 -1.82 0.20 0.73
C LEU A 425 -0.44 0.25 0.07
N GLN A 426 -0.11 -0.75 -0.74
CA GLN A 426 1.19 -0.85 -1.40
C GLN A 426 1.35 0.17 -2.54
N GLU A 427 0.30 0.40 -3.31
CA GLU A 427 0.34 1.23 -4.52
C GLU A 427 0.37 2.73 -4.22
N SER A 428 -0.50 3.20 -3.31
CA SER A 428 -0.70 4.63 -3.09
C SER A 428 -0.58 5.08 -1.63
N ARG A 429 -0.58 4.12 -0.68
CA ARG A 429 -0.86 4.37 0.74
C ARG A 429 -2.20 5.10 0.93
N PHE A 430 -3.21 4.68 0.17
CA PHE A 430 -4.56 5.25 0.15
C PHE A 430 -4.66 6.72 -0.27
N ARG A 431 -3.67 7.24 -1.02
CA ARG A 431 -3.74 8.57 -1.62
C ARG A 431 -4.51 8.48 -2.93
N SER A 432 -5.73 9.01 -2.96
CA SER A 432 -6.65 8.86 -4.10
C SER A 432 -6.26 9.71 -5.32
N THR A 433 -5.50 10.78 -5.12
CA THR A 433 -5.11 11.76 -6.16
C THR A 433 -3.67 11.59 -6.67
N VAL A 434 -2.93 10.58 -6.20
CA VAL A 434 -1.51 10.41 -6.57
C VAL A 434 -1.34 9.92 -8.00
N VAL A 435 -0.39 10.52 -8.72
CA VAL A 435 0.01 10.12 -10.08
C VAL A 435 1.47 9.68 -10.05
N SER A 436 1.78 8.47 -10.53
CA SER A 436 3.17 8.02 -10.62
C SER A 436 3.91 8.73 -11.77
N PRO A 437 5.26 8.71 -11.76
CA PRO A 437 6.05 9.20 -12.89
C PRO A 437 5.73 8.49 -14.22
N ALA A 438 5.30 7.23 -14.17
CA ALA A 438 4.87 6.45 -15.34
C ALA A 438 3.43 6.76 -15.78
N GLY A 439 2.71 7.61 -15.05
CA GLY A 439 1.33 8.00 -15.35
C GLY A 439 0.27 7.04 -14.81
N ALA A 440 0.56 6.28 -13.75
CA ALA A 440 -0.43 5.47 -13.05
C ALA A 440 -1.24 6.33 -12.07
N TYR A 441 -2.56 6.11 -11.96
CA TYR A 441 -3.47 7.02 -11.24
C TYR A 441 -4.13 6.37 -10.02
N GLY A 442 -4.15 7.15 -8.92
CA GLY A 442 -5.01 6.97 -7.76
C GLY A 442 -4.70 5.74 -6.90
N LEU A 443 -5.73 5.25 -6.21
CA LEU A 443 -5.59 4.30 -5.10
C LEU A 443 -4.84 3.01 -5.45
N MET A 444 -5.21 2.40 -6.57
CA MET A 444 -4.64 1.14 -7.04
C MET A 444 -3.64 1.34 -8.19
N GLN A 445 -3.18 2.58 -8.41
CA GLN A 445 -2.22 2.97 -9.44
C GLN A 445 -2.57 2.37 -10.82
N ILE A 446 -3.75 2.72 -11.30
CA ILE A 446 -4.27 2.22 -12.57
C ILE A 446 -3.58 2.92 -13.75
N MET A 447 -3.00 2.13 -14.65
CA MET A 447 -2.48 2.65 -15.91
C MET A 447 -3.63 3.03 -16.86
N PRO A 448 -3.53 4.13 -17.62
CA PRO A 448 -4.55 4.53 -18.58
C PRO A 448 -4.91 3.44 -19.60
N SER A 449 -3.93 2.65 -20.05
CA SER A 449 -4.17 1.51 -20.95
C SER A 449 -5.04 0.43 -20.31
N ALA A 450 -4.76 0.08 -19.04
CA ALA A 450 -5.56 -0.87 -18.28
C ALA A 450 -6.99 -0.35 -18.07
N ALA A 451 -7.15 0.94 -17.76
CA ALA A 451 -8.46 1.58 -17.63
C ALA A 451 -9.28 1.48 -18.93
N SER A 452 -8.66 1.81 -20.08
CA SER A 452 -9.30 1.71 -21.39
C SER A 452 -9.68 0.28 -21.78
N ASP A 453 -8.81 -0.69 -21.49
CA ASP A 453 -9.09 -2.11 -21.72
C ASP A 453 -10.32 -2.58 -20.94
N ILE A 454 -10.41 -2.21 -19.67
CA ILE A 454 -11.55 -2.56 -18.81
C ILE A 454 -12.82 -1.84 -19.24
N ALA A 455 -12.75 -0.55 -19.62
CA ALA A 455 -13.89 0.19 -20.11
C ALA A 455 -14.51 -0.46 -21.35
N LYS A 456 -13.66 -0.86 -22.32
CA LYS A 456 -14.08 -1.61 -23.52
C LYS A 456 -14.72 -2.94 -23.17
N ALA A 457 -14.09 -3.72 -22.28
CA ALA A 457 -14.60 -5.02 -21.85
C ALA A 457 -15.98 -4.93 -21.16
N LYS A 458 -16.30 -3.77 -20.56
CA LYS A 458 -17.59 -3.50 -19.89
C LYS A 458 -18.61 -2.78 -20.76
N GLY A 459 -18.32 -2.54 -22.04
CA GLY A 459 -19.21 -1.79 -22.93
C GLY A 459 -19.40 -0.31 -22.51
N MET A 460 -18.49 0.23 -21.71
CA MET A 460 -18.47 1.64 -21.34
C MET A 460 -17.79 2.46 -22.45
N ALA A 461 -17.99 3.78 -22.43
CA ALA A 461 -17.24 4.67 -23.31
C ALA A 461 -15.72 4.41 -23.16
N ALA A 462 -15.01 4.26 -24.27
CA ALA A 462 -13.62 3.77 -24.29
C ALA A 462 -12.61 4.66 -23.54
N VAL A 463 -13.01 5.86 -23.13
CA VAL A 463 -12.19 6.83 -22.42
C VAL A 463 -12.81 7.09 -21.05
N ILE A 464 -12.17 6.54 -20.01
CA ILE A 464 -12.43 6.96 -18.63
C ILE A 464 -11.74 8.31 -18.42
N ASP A 465 -12.50 9.32 -18.00
CA ASP A 465 -11.91 10.60 -17.60
C ASP A 465 -10.90 10.36 -16.47
N ARG A 466 -9.67 10.87 -16.63
CA ARG A 466 -8.61 10.74 -15.62
C ARG A 466 -9.04 11.34 -14.28
N SER A 467 -9.87 12.39 -14.30
CA SER A 467 -10.39 13.00 -13.09
C SER A 467 -11.25 12.00 -12.29
N ALA A 468 -12.00 11.12 -12.97
CA ALA A 468 -12.84 10.10 -12.34
C ALA A 468 -12.01 9.03 -11.62
N LEU A 469 -10.77 8.75 -12.06
CA LEU A 469 -9.85 7.83 -11.37
C LEU A 469 -9.32 8.36 -10.04
N SER A 470 -9.57 9.63 -9.71
CA SER A 470 -9.33 10.17 -8.37
C SER A 470 -10.43 9.80 -7.36
N ARG A 471 -11.61 9.38 -7.84
CA ARG A 471 -12.70 8.93 -6.98
C ARG A 471 -12.42 7.50 -6.49
N PRO A 472 -12.43 7.24 -5.18
CA PRO A 472 -12.15 5.92 -4.64
C PRO A 472 -12.99 4.79 -5.23
N SER A 473 -14.30 5.00 -5.39
CA SER A 473 -15.24 3.99 -5.89
C SER A 473 -14.90 3.57 -7.33
N THR A 474 -14.66 4.54 -8.21
CA THR A 474 -14.29 4.31 -9.61
C THR A 474 -12.89 3.68 -9.73
N ASN A 475 -11.89 4.17 -8.99
CA ASN A 475 -10.54 3.62 -9.05
C ASN A 475 -10.50 2.16 -8.61
N ILE A 476 -11.18 1.83 -7.50
CA ILE A 476 -11.29 0.45 -7.02
C ILE A 476 -12.07 -0.41 -8.02
N GLU A 477 -13.15 0.11 -8.62
CA GLU A 477 -13.92 -0.62 -9.63
C GLU A 477 -13.06 -1.05 -10.82
N VAL A 478 -12.21 -0.16 -11.32
CA VAL A 478 -11.28 -0.49 -12.41
C VAL A 478 -10.20 -1.46 -11.94
N GLY A 479 -9.62 -1.24 -10.76
CA GLY A 479 -8.58 -2.09 -10.19
C GLY A 479 -9.04 -3.53 -9.92
N GLN A 480 -10.24 -3.72 -9.36
CA GLN A 480 -10.79 -5.07 -9.16
C GLN A 480 -11.04 -5.77 -10.50
N SER A 481 -11.52 -5.05 -11.51
CA SER A 481 -11.73 -5.62 -12.85
C SER A 481 -10.41 -6.06 -13.50
N TYR A 482 -9.34 -5.30 -13.26
CA TYR A 482 -8.01 -5.67 -13.72
C TYR A 482 -7.46 -6.91 -12.99
N LEU A 483 -7.69 -7.04 -11.68
CA LEU A 483 -7.35 -8.27 -10.94
C LEU A 483 -8.11 -9.49 -11.45
N GLU A 484 -9.41 -9.35 -11.76
CA GLU A 484 -10.21 -10.41 -12.38
C GLU A 484 -9.65 -10.82 -13.74
N LYS A 485 -9.31 -9.85 -14.60
CA LYS A 485 -8.65 -10.10 -15.88
C LYS A 485 -7.36 -10.90 -15.68
N LEU A 486 -6.49 -10.47 -14.76
CA LEU A 486 -5.22 -11.16 -14.48
C LEU A 486 -5.41 -12.55 -13.88
N ARG A 487 -6.39 -12.75 -13.00
CA ARG A 487 -6.79 -14.05 -12.46
C ARG A 487 -7.14 -15.03 -13.58
N ASP A 488 -7.85 -14.57 -14.59
CA ASP A 488 -8.37 -15.43 -15.66
C ASP A 488 -7.35 -15.64 -16.80
N MET A 489 -6.19 -14.98 -16.76
CA MET A 489 -5.13 -15.18 -17.75
C MET A 489 -4.39 -16.52 -17.57
N PRO A 490 -4.06 -17.22 -18.67
CA PRO A 490 -3.23 -18.43 -18.63
C PRO A 490 -1.86 -18.22 -17.96
N ALA A 491 -1.29 -17.01 -18.08
CA ALA A 491 -0.01 -16.66 -17.47
C ALA A 491 -0.03 -16.77 -15.93
N THR A 492 -1.18 -16.54 -15.28
CA THR A 492 -1.29 -16.64 -13.82
C THR A 492 -1.89 -17.99 -13.38
N GLY A 493 -2.72 -18.59 -14.23
CA GLY A 493 -3.47 -19.81 -13.91
C GLY A 493 -4.39 -19.62 -12.69
N GLY A 494 -4.74 -18.38 -12.35
CA GLY A 494 -5.47 -18.03 -11.14
C GLY A 494 -4.70 -18.28 -9.83
N LEU A 495 -3.38 -18.47 -9.88
CA LEU A 495 -2.57 -18.63 -8.67
C LEU A 495 -2.26 -17.25 -8.08
N LEU A 496 -2.66 -17.02 -6.83
CA LEU A 496 -2.65 -15.70 -6.20
C LEU A 496 -1.27 -14.99 -6.27
N PRO A 497 -0.13 -15.64 -5.97
CA PRO A 497 1.18 -14.98 -6.07
C PRO A 497 1.51 -14.53 -7.50
N LYS A 498 1.07 -15.29 -8.52
CA LYS A 498 1.28 -14.94 -9.93
C LYS A 498 0.36 -13.81 -10.39
N VAL A 499 -0.88 -13.76 -9.88
CA VAL A 499 -1.80 -12.63 -10.13
C VAL A 499 -1.24 -11.35 -9.56
N ILE A 500 -0.75 -11.38 -8.31
CA ILE A 500 -0.11 -10.23 -7.65
C ILE A 500 1.14 -9.80 -8.42
N ALA A 501 1.98 -10.76 -8.85
CA ALA A 501 3.16 -10.46 -9.65
C ALA A 501 2.79 -9.81 -11.01
N ALA A 502 1.76 -10.32 -11.67
CA ALA A 502 1.29 -9.82 -12.96
C ALA A 502 0.62 -8.44 -12.85
N TYR A 503 0.07 -8.10 -11.68
CA TYR A 503 -0.44 -6.74 -11.42
C TYR A 503 0.68 -5.71 -11.48
N ASN A 504 1.83 -6.02 -10.87
CA ASN A 504 2.98 -5.12 -10.80
C ASN A 504 3.87 -5.15 -12.06
N ALA A 505 4.23 -6.33 -12.56
CA ALA A 505 5.15 -6.48 -13.69
C ALA A 505 4.45 -6.60 -15.05
N GLY A 506 3.14 -6.83 -15.07
CA GLY A 506 2.41 -7.25 -16.24
C GLY A 506 2.43 -8.76 -16.47
N PRO A 507 1.52 -9.29 -17.31
CA PRO A 507 1.40 -10.73 -17.55
C PRO A 507 2.52 -11.32 -18.39
N SER A 508 3.16 -10.53 -19.29
CA SER A 508 4.20 -11.04 -20.18
C SER A 508 5.48 -11.47 -19.43
N PRO A 509 6.02 -10.67 -18.48
CA PRO A 509 7.13 -11.14 -17.64
C PRO A 509 6.77 -12.38 -16.83
N VAL A 510 5.56 -12.44 -16.23
CA VAL A 510 5.11 -13.61 -15.48
C VAL A 510 5.04 -14.86 -16.36
N ALA A 511 4.56 -14.74 -17.60
CA ALA A 511 4.56 -15.85 -18.56
C ALA A 511 5.99 -16.32 -18.88
N ALA A 512 6.94 -15.40 -19.08
CA ALA A 512 8.34 -15.74 -19.30
C ALA A 512 8.96 -16.45 -18.08
N TRP A 513 8.70 -15.96 -16.87
CA TRP A 513 9.19 -16.58 -15.63
C TRP A 513 8.62 -17.98 -15.43
N ASN A 514 7.37 -18.24 -15.83
CA ASN A 514 6.81 -19.59 -15.76
C ASN A 514 7.56 -20.59 -16.64
N LEU A 515 8.17 -20.15 -17.75
CA LEU A 515 8.92 -21.00 -18.66
C LEU A 515 10.35 -21.25 -18.17
N SER A 516 10.98 -20.24 -17.56
CA SER A 516 12.35 -20.35 -17.07
C SER A 516 12.47 -20.88 -15.64
N SER A 517 11.43 -20.70 -14.81
CA SER A 517 11.46 -21.04 -13.39
C SER A 517 11.83 -22.51 -13.14
N LYS A 518 12.73 -22.70 -12.19
CA LYS A 518 13.14 -24.01 -11.65
C LYS A 518 12.65 -24.18 -10.21
N ASP A 519 11.40 -23.77 -9.94
CA ASP A 519 10.83 -23.77 -8.59
C ASP A 519 10.38 -25.16 -8.09
N GLY A 520 10.33 -26.18 -8.96
CA GLY A 520 9.92 -27.53 -8.59
C GLY A 520 8.47 -27.64 -8.10
N GLY A 521 7.62 -26.66 -8.40
CA GLY A 521 6.26 -26.53 -7.89
C GLY A 521 6.20 -25.94 -6.48
N ASP A 522 7.27 -25.36 -5.93
CA ASP A 522 7.28 -24.66 -4.65
C ASP A 522 6.89 -23.17 -4.82
N PRO A 523 5.76 -22.72 -4.28
CA PRO A 523 5.32 -21.34 -4.42
C PRO A 523 6.27 -20.33 -3.75
N LEU A 524 6.93 -20.71 -2.65
CA LEU A 524 7.86 -19.81 -1.97
C LEU A 524 9.16 -19.68 -2.74
N LEU A 525 9.66 -20.77 -3.32
CA LEU A 525 10.83 -20.71 -4.20
C LEU A 525 10.52 -19.89 -5.45
N TYR A 526 9.32 -20.01 -6.02
CA TYR A 526 8.88 -19.17 -7.14
C TYR A 526 8.93 -17.69 -6.78
N ILE A 527 8.29 -17.28 -5.67
CA ILE A 527 8.27 -15.87 -5.21
C ILE A 527 9.71 -15.36 -5.06
N GLU A 528 10.57 -16.15 -4.43
CA GLU A 528 11.96 -15.78 -4.18
C GLU A 528 12.84 -15.79 -5.43
N SER A 529 12.40 -16.47 -6.50
CA SER A 529 13.07 -16.54 -7.80
C SER A 529 12.61 -15.47 -8.79
N ILE A 530 11.62 -14.63 -8.45
CA ILE A 530 11.16 -13.55 -9.33
C ILE A 530 12.36 -12.62 -9.67
N PRO A 531 12.77 -12.50 -10.94
CA PRO A 531 13.95 -11.74 -11.33
C PRO A 531 13.86 -10.26 -10.95
N TYR A 532 12.68 -9.66 -11.14
CA TYR A 532 12.45 -8.25 -10.83
C TYR A 532 12.40 -8.06 -9.32
N TRP A 533 13.42 -7.37 -8.79
CA TRP A 533 13.53 -7.06 -7.37
C TRP A 533 12.24 -6.42 -6.82
N GLU A 534 11.73 -5.41 -7.52
CA GLU A 534 10.53 -4.67 -7.12
C GLU A 534 9.31 -5.59 -7.04
N THR A 535 9.09 -6.42 -8.07
CA THR A 535 7.97 -7.36 -8.12
C THR A 535 8.06 -8.45 -7.05
N ARG A 536 9.26 -8.98 -6.79
CA ARG A 536 9.48 -9.96 -5.71
C ARG A 536 9.10 -9.38 -4.34
N GLY A 537 9.60 -8.18 -4.03
CA GLY A 537 9.22 -7.45 -2.82
C GLY A 537 7.73 -7.12 -2.76
N TYR A 538 7.15 -6.74 -3.90
CA TYR A 538 5.73 -6.42 -4.04
C TYR A 538 4.83 -7.62 -3.70
N VAL A 539 5.14 -8.82 -4.23
CA VAL A 539 4.34 -10.02 -3.96
C VAL A 539 4.33 -10.37 -2.47
N MET A 540 5.49 -10.38 -1.81
CA MET A 540 5.59 -10.64 -0.38
C MET A 540 4.83 -9.59 0.43
N THR A 541 4.97 -8.32 0.06
CA THR A 541 4.35 -7.19 0.74
C THR A 541 2.83 -7.21 0.63
N VAL A 542 2.29 -7.44 -0.57
CA VAL A 542 0.83 -7.53 -0.78
C VAL A 542 0.26 -8.73 -0.04
N LEU A 543 0.89 -9.91 -0.07
CA LEU A 543 0.42 -11.07 0.68
C LEU A 543 0.42 -10.80 2.18
N ARG A 544 1.49 -10.22 2.73
CA ARG A 544 1.54 -9.79 4.14
C ARG A 544 0.39 -8.82 4.44
N ASN A 545 0.22 -7.77 3.64
CA ASN A 545 -0.83 -6.78 3.87
C ASN A 545 -2.22 -7.42 3.79
N TYR A 546 -2.43 -8.37 2.86
CA TYR A 546 -3.67 -9.10 2.72
C TYR A 546 -4.00 -9.89 4.00
N TRP A 547 -3.02 -10.61 4.55
CA TRP A 547 -3.19 -11.34 5.80
C TRP A 547 -3.46 -10.44 7.00
N MET A 548 -2.85 -9.25 7.04
CA MET A 548 -3.15 -8.26 8.08
C MET A 548 -4.59 -7.75 8.00
N TYR A 549 -5.10 -7.48 6.80
CA TYR A 549 -6.50 -7.12 6.61
C TYR A 549 -7.46 -8.27 6.91
N GLU A 550 -7.10 -9.52 6.57
CA GLU A 550 -7.89 -10.70 6.94
C GLU A 550 -7.97 -10.84 8.47
N MET A 551 -6.83 -10.73 9.18
CA MET A 551 -6.79 -10.76 10.64
C MET A 551 -7.61 -9.62 11.27
N GLN A 552 -7.48 -8.39 10.76
CA GLN A 552 -8.27 -7.25 11.24
C GLN A 552 -9.78 -7.43 11.02
N ALA A 553 -10.16 -8.15 9.96
CA ALA A 553 -11.54 -8.51 9.67
C ALA A 553 -12.01 -9.78 10.41
N GLY A 554 -11.18 -10.40 11.26
CA GLY A 554 -11.48 -11.65 11.95
C GLY A 554 -11.63 -12.85 11.01
N LYS A 555 -11.08 -12.79 9.80
CA LYS A 555 -11.12 -13.86 8.80
C LYS A 555 -9.90 -14.78 8.93
N ALA A 556 -10.12 -16.07 8.72
CA ALA A 556 -9.02 -16.99 8.47
C ALA A 556 -8.35 -16.69 7.11
N SER A 557 -7.05 -16.97 7.01
CA SER A 557 -6.28 -16.73 5.78
C SER A 557 -5.95 -18.04 5.07
N ASP A 558 -6.77 -18.41 4.09
CA ASP A 558 -6.54 -19.60 3.25
C ASP A 558 -5.20 -19.51 2.51
N SER A 559 -4.85 -18.30 2.05
CA SER A 559 -3.63 -18.10 1.27
C SER A 559 -2.36 -18.26 2.12
N ARG A 560 -2.36 -17.73 3.35
CA ARG A 560 -1.28 -17.92 4.32
C ARG A 560 -1.16 -19.37 4.75
N HIS A 561 -2.29 -20.01 5.04
CA HIS A 561 -2.33 -21.42 5.41
C HIS A 561 -1.75 -22.29 4.30
N ALA A 562 -2.20 -22.11 3.04
CA ALA A 562 -1.68 -22.85 1.89
C ALA A 562 -0.16 -22.68 1.72
N LEU A 563 0.36 -21.44 1.80
CA LEU A 563 1.79 -21.17 1.66
C LEU A 563 2.63 -21.78 2.80
N SER A 564 2.12 -21.80 4.03
CA SER A 564 2.78 -22.49 5.15
C SER A 564 2.93 -23.99 4.92
N GLN A 565 2.01 -24.59 4.16
CA GLN A 565 2.01 -26.00 3.76
C GLN A 565 2.73 -26.26 2.43
N GLY A 566 3.36 -25.24 1.83
CA GLY A 566 4.02 -25.35 0.52
C GLY A 566 3.06 -25.58 -0.65
N MET A 567 1.77 -25.24 -0.49
CA MET A 567 0.76 -25.30 -1.54
C MET A 567 0.57 -23.94 -2.21
N TRP A 568 0.18 -23.96 -3.48
CA TRP A 568 -0.11 -22.73 -4.22
C TRP A 568 -1.52 -22.24 -3.89
N PRO A 569 -1.67 -21.06 -3.26
CA PRO A 569 -3.00 -20.50 -3.06
C PRO A 569 -3.56 -20.01 -4.40
N ARG A 570 -4.85 -20.29 -4.61
CA ARG A 570 -5.61 -19.75 -5.73
C ARG A 570 -6.17 -18.38 -5.36
N PHE A 571 -6.52 -17.60 -6.37
CA PHE A 571 -7.13 -16.30 -6.19
C PHE A 571 -8.46 -16.46 -5.40
N PRO A 572 -8.72 -15.62 -4.38
CA PRO A 572 -9.92 -15.73 -3.55
C PRO A 572 -11.22 -15.71 -4.38
N GLY A 573 -12.20 -16.53 -4.00
CA GLY A 573 -13.51 -16.59 -4.66
C GLY A 573 -13.58 -17.45 -5.93
N MET A 574 -12.46 -18.06 -6.37
CA MET A 574 -12.50 -19.04 -7.46
C MET A 574 -13.28 -20.30 -7.07
N LYS A 575 -13.96 -20.93 -8.03
CA LYS A 575 -14.63 -22.22 -7.83
C LYS A 575 -13.64 -23.35 -7.52
N GLY A 576 -14.01 -24.26 -6.62
CA GLY A 576 -13.24 -25.45 -6.25
C GLY A 576 -12.30 -25.22 -5.06
N ALA A 577 -11.24 -26.03 -4.96
CA ALA A 577 -10.26 -25.92 -3.88
C ALA A 577 -9.57 -24.54 -3.87
N THR A 578 -9.28 -24.03 -2.68
CA THR A 578 -8.63 -22.72 -2.46
C THR A 578 -7.12 -22.75 -2.65
N ALA A 579 -6.52 -23.95 -2.73
CA ALA A 579 -5.10 -24.14 -3.02
C ALA A 579 -4.85 -25.41 -3.84
N VAL A 580 -3.70 -25.49 -4.50
CA VAL A 580 -3.29 -26.65 -5.31
C VAL A 580 -1.87 -27.10 -4.96
N ASN A 581 -1.65 -28.41 -4.99
CA ASN A 581 -0.33 -29.01 -4.80
C ASN A 581 0.29 -29.36 -6.16
N SER A 582 1.20 -28.49 -6.63
CA SER A 582 1.88 -28.67 -7.92
C SER A 582 3.02 -29.69 -7.87
N ARG A 583 3.53 -30.04 -6.67
CA ARG A 583 4.63 -31.01 -6.50
C ARG A 583 4.20 -32.44 -6.87
N LYS A 584 2.93 -32.80 -6.63
CA LYS A 584 2.39 -34.14 -6.99
C LYS A 584 2.17 -34.32 -8.51
N GLY A 585 2.03 -33.24 -9.28
CA GLY A 585 1.78 -33.30 -10.72
C GLY A 585 3.00 -33.72 -11.55
N ASN A 586 4.21 -33.34 -11.12
CA ASN A 586 5.46 -33.67 -11.82
C ASN A 586 5.95 -35.11 -11.58
N ALA A 587 5.48 -35.78 -10.53
CA ALA A 587 5.80 -37.18 -10.26
C ALA A 587 5.03 -38.18 -11.15
N ARG A 588 3.93 -37.74 -11.80
CA ARG A 588 3.16 -38.57 -12.75
C ARG A 588 3.54 -38.35 -14.22
N ARG A 589 4.47 -37.44 -14.49
CA ARG A 589 4.96 -37.10 -15.86
C ARG A 589 6.44 -37.43 -16.07
N ARG A 590 7.06 -38.15 -15.14
CA ARG A 590 8.41 -38.71 -15.28
C ARG A 590 8.33 -40.22 -15.39
#